data_AF-A0A383AGY0-F1
#
_entry.id   AF-A0A383AGY0-F1
#
_cell.length_a   1.000
_cell.length_b   1.000
_cell.length_c   1.000
_cell.angle_alpha   90.00
_cell.angle_beta   90.00
_cell.angle_gamma   90.00
#
_symmetry.space_group_name_H-M   'P 1'
#
loop_
_entity.id
_entity.type
_entity.pdbx_description
1 polymer ?
#
loop_
_entity_poly.entity_id
_entity_poly.type
_entity_poly.pdbx_seq_one_letter_code
_entity_poly.pdbx_strand_id
1 'polypeptide(L)'
;FFHSYFGRKYLLHFYLKLQLWPRWHTSLKEGIHYPKAKNREHLSLKKIDTDNKFEKYLFQSILRDIPISYLEGYKDLRIAANKLVNAKTIFTANAYIGNELFKVWSAEQVHSGSRLIISSHGGAFYPLYNWFNHEEKIGDPSIVWGKEWDDSQTRMPSNKIYFKVKDYDQGGRLLFVDYETTRYGFRCVSVPMGPLVLDVFNHNNQFLKSLDQTIINNVRVRPKSLGSWETELRYKDNFGENIISKVPTIL
;
A
#
# COMPACT_ATOMS: atom_id res chain seq x y z
N PHE A 1 11.45 13.64 7.06
CA PHE A 1 10.33 13.16 6.22
C PHE A 1 10.87 12.14 5.24
N PHE A 2 10.40 10.89 5.25
CA PHE A 2 10.89 9.85 4.33
C PHE A 2 9.72 9.10 3.70
N HIS A 3 9.72 8.99 2.37
CA HIS A 3 8.60 8.45 1.58
C HIS A 3 7.21 8.95 2.06
N SER A 4 7.08 10.27 2.22
CA SER A 4 5.89 10.93 2.77
C SER A 4 4.82 11.29 1.76
N TYR A 5 5.03 11.01 0.46
CA TYR A 5 4.21 11.46 -0.68
C TYR A 5 4.08 12.98 -0.88
N PHE A 6 4.67 13.80 -0.02
CA PHE A 6 4.71 15.24 -0.26
C PHE A 6 5.65 15.60 -1.41
N GLY A 7 5.17 16.45 -2.31
CA GLY A 7 6.01 17.02 -3.38
C GLY A 7 7.16 17.86 -2.82
N ARG A 8 8.25 17.99 -3.58
CA ARG A 8 9.48 18.69 -3.16
C ARG A 8 9.23 20.12 -2.68
N LYS A 9 8.33 20.86 -3.34
CA LYS A 9 7.96 22.25 -2.96
C LYS A 9 7.37 22.32 -1.54
N TYR A 10 6.48 21.38 -1.20
CA TYR A 10 5.87 21.30 0.12
C TYR A 10 6.87 20.84 1.18
N LEU A 11 7.75 19.88 0.85
CA LEU A 11 8.82 19.47 1.77
C LEU A 11 9.74 20.63 2.13
N LEU A 12 10.16 21.45 1.14
CA LEU A 12 10.95 22.64 1.41
C LEU A 12 10.21 23.63 2.31
N HIS A 13 8.92 23.85 2.03
CA HIS A 13 8.07 24.69 2.87
C HIS A 13 8.01 24.18 4.33
N PHE A 14 7.84 22.87 4.53
CA PHE A 14 7.83 22.27 5.86
C PHE A 14 9.18 22.39 6.56
N TYR A 15 10.29 22.15 5.86
CA TYR A 15 11.61 22.34 6.45
C TYR A 15 11.82 23.78 6.94
N LEU A 16 11.44 24.77 6.15
CA LEU A 16 11.53 26.18 6.55
C LEU A 16 10.60 26.50 7.74
N LYS A 17 9.33 26.07 7.68
CA LYS A 17 8.34 26.33 8.74
C LYS A 17 8.68 25.66 10.07
N LEU A 18 9.26 24.46 10.01
CA LEU A 18 9.68 23.70 11.19
C LEU A 18 11.11 24.05 11.62
N GLN A 19 11.78 25.00 10.95
CA GLN A 19 13.17 25.38 11.21
C GLN A 19 14.12 24.17 11.17
N LEU A 20 13.83 23.24 10.27
CA LEU A 20 14.61 22.04 10.05
C LEU A 20 15.53 22.25 8.84
N TRP A 21 16.77 21.79 8.95
CA TRP A 21 17.65 21.70 7.80
C TRP A 21 17.11 20.63 6.84
N PRO A 22 16.90 20.95 5.55
CA PRO A 22 16.52 19.95 4.57
C PRO A 22 17.54 18.82 4.56
N ARG A 23 17.08 17.59 4.75
CA ARG A 23 17.95 16.40 4.70
C ARG A 23 17.57 15.52 3.55
N TRP A 24 18.59 15.11 2.81
CA TRP A 24 18.48 14.03 1.85
C TRP A 24 18.63 12.71 2.59
N HIS A 25 17.52 11.98 2.66
CA HIS A 25 17.46 10.68 3.31
C HIS A 25 17.91 9.54 2.37
N THR A 26 18.92 9.79 1.54
CA THR A 26 19.46 8.79 0.60
C THR A 26 20.13 7.63 1.33
N SER A 27 20.68 7.86 2.52
CA SER A 27 21.24 6.80 3.37
C SER A 27 20.21 5.75 3.79
N LEU A 28 18.93 6.14 3.94
CA LEU A 28 17.82 5.21 4.19
C LEU A 28 17.43 4.38 2.95
N LYS A 29 18.04 4.64 1.79
CA LYS A 29 17.85 3.88 0.54
C LYS A 29 19.05 3.01 0.21
N GLU A 30 20.09 3.01 1.04
CA GLU A 30 21.26 2.17 0.82
C GLU A 30 20.87 0.69 0.85
N GLY A 31 21.34 -0.04 -0.16
CA GLY A 31 21.17 -1.48 -0.20
C GLY A 31 22.04 -2.15 0.86
N ILE A 32 21.52 -3.20 1.48
CA ILE A 32 22.27 -3.99 2.45
C ILE A 32 22.74 -5.27 1.77
N HIS A 33 24.03 -5.53 1.87
CA HIS A 33 24.61 -6.78 1.41
C HIS A 33 24.38 -7.85 2.47
N TYR A 34 23.36 -8.68 2.25
CA TYR A 34 23.05 -9.77 3.15
C TYR A 34 23.95 -10.99 2.93
N PRO A 35 24.22 -11.78 3.97
CA PRO A 35 24.89 -13.07 3.82
C PRO A 35 24.02 -14.04 3.00
N LYS A 36 24.64 -15.13 2.52
CA LYS A 36 23.90 -16.22 1.88
C LYS A 36 22.95 -16.88 2.88
N ALA A 37 21.80 -17.35 2.38
CA ALA A 37 20.85 -18.14 3.16
C ALA A 37 21.55 -19.39 3.72
N LYS A 38 21.30 -19.70 5.01
CA LYS A 38 21.72 -20.97 5.61
C LYS A 38 20.66 -22.04 5.36
N ASN A 39 21.04 -23.32 5.38
CA ASN A 39 20.06 -24.40 5.42
C ASN A 39 19.40 -24.41 6.82
N ARG A 40 18.07 -24.29 6.85
CA ARG A 40 17.24 -24.23 8.06
C ARG A 40 16.31 -25.44 8.22
N GLU A 41 16.43 -26.48 7.39
CA GLU A 41 15.54 -27.65 7.38
C GLU A 41 15.52 -28.43 8.70
N HIS A 42 16.63 -28.38 9.44
CA HIS A 42 16.77 -29.04 10.74
C HIS A 42 16.26 -28.18 11.92
N LEU A 43 15.89 -26.92 11.68
CA LEU A 43 15.36 -26.05 12.72
C LEU A 43 13.88 -26.37 12.93
N SER A 44 13.48 -26.46 14.20
CA SER A 44 12.08 -26.63 14.59
C SER A 44 11.74 -25.65 15.70
N LEU A 45 10.53 -25.08 15.62
CA LEU A 45 9.94 -24.35 16.73
C LEU A 45 9.48 -25.39 17.76
N LYS A 46 10.15 -25.46 18.91
CA LYS A 46 9.77 -26.37 19.98
C LYS A 46 8.50 -25.86 20.67
N LYS A 47 7.62 -26.78 21.08
CA LYS A 47 6.45 -26.51 21.95
C LYS A 47 5.38 -25.59 21.34
N ILE A 48 4.96 -25.90 20.12
CA ILE A 48 3.78 -25.24 19.52
C ILE A 48 2.75 -26.33 19.27
N ASP A 49 1.65 -26.27 20.03
CA ASP A 49 0.47 -27.08 19.76
C ASP A 49 -0.19 -26.53 18.49
N THR A 50 -0.66 -27.43 17.62
CA THR A 50 -1.31 -27.06 16.36
C THR A 50 -2.67 -27.71 16.29
N ASP A 51 -3.69 -26.92 16.02
CA ASP A 51 -5.09 -27.37 16.04
C ASP A 51 -5.52 -27.97 14.70
N ASN A 52 -4.81 -27.64 13.61
CA ASN A 52 -5.18 -28.06 12.26
C ASN A 52 -3.97 -28.23 11.31
N LYS A 53 -4.25 -28.80 10.14
CA LYS A 53 -3.24 -29.09 9.11
C LYS A 53 -2.56 -27.83 8.57
N PHE A 54 -3.27 -26.70 8.54
CA PHE A 54 -2.71 -25.43 8.07
C PHE A 54 -1.66 -24.89 9.04
N GLU A 55 -1.96 -24.87 10.33
CA GLU A 55 -1.00 -24.47 11.37
C GLU A 55 0.23 -25.39 11.37
N LYS A 56 0.03 -26.70 11.28
CA LYS A 56 1.13 -27.66 11.15
C LYS A 56 2.04 -27.33 9.97
N TYR A 57 1.46 -27.07 8.79
CA TYR A 57 2.21 -26.66 7.61
C TYR A 57 2.94 -25.32 7.82
N LEU A 58 2.26 -24.33 8.41
CA LEU A 58 2.80 -23.00 8.67
C LEU A 58 4.03 -23.08 9.57
N PHE A 59 3.93 -23.77 10.71
CA PHE A 59 5.06 -23.89 11.65
C PHE A 59 6.23 -24.72 11.10
N GLN A 60 5.95 -25.68 10.21
CA GLN A 60 7.00 -26.39 9.47
C GLN A 60 7.70 -25.52 8.41
N SER A 61 7.00 -24.52 7.88
CA SER A 61 7.48 -23.70 6.75
C SER A 61 8.05 -22.35 7.19
N ILE A 62 7.57 -21.78 8.29
CA ILE A 62 7.86 -20.41 8.70
C ILE A 62 9.36 -20.14 8.87
N LEU A 63 10.12 -21.07 9.44
CA LEU A 63 11.56 -20.90 9.64
C LEU A 63 12.33 -20.85 8.31
N ARG A 64 11.87 -21.60 7.29
CA ARG A 64 12.43 -21.54 5.94
C ARG A 64 12.03 -20.24 5.24
N ASP A 65 10.81 -19.78 5.47
CA ASP A 65 10.22 -18.66 4.72
C ASP A 65 10.52 -17.28 5.35
N ILE A 66 11.00 -17.21 6.60
CA ILE A 66 11.47 -15.95 7.21
C ILE A 66 12.62 -15.35 6.39
N PRO A 67 12.59 -14.05 6.04
CA PRO A 67 13.64 -13.45 5.22
C PRO A 67 15.02 -13.47 5.88
N ILE A 68 16.06 -13.59 5.05
CA ILE A 68 17.48 -13.54 5.48
C ILE A 68 17.77 -12.29 6.33
N SER A 69 17.16 -11.15 5.98
CA SER A 69 17.33 -9.87 6.69
C SER A 69 16.96 -9.93 8.18
N TYR A 70 16.08 -10.85 8.58
CA TYR A 70 15.62 -11.01 9.96
C TYR A 70 16.31 -12.14 10.73
N LEU A 71 17.12 -12.95 10.04
CA LEU A 71 17.86 -14.05 10.65
C LEU A 71 19.35 -13.84 10.45
N GLU A 72 19.93 -14.39 9.39
CA GLU A 72 21.39 -14.35 9.18
C GLU A 72 21.90 -12.92 9.00
N GLY A 73 21.13 -12.08 8.32
CA GLY A 73 21.49 -10.70 7.98
C GLY A 73 21.08 -9.64 9.00
N TYR A 74 20.41 -10.02 10.10
CA TYR A 74 19.87 -9.05 11.04
C TYR A 74 20.97 -8.21 11.71
N LYS A 75 22.12 -8.81 12.02
CA LYS A 75 23.27 -8.10 12.59
C LYS A 75 23.76 -6.98 11.67
N ASP A 76 23.92 -7.27 10.38
CA ASP A 76 24.41 -6.30 9.40
C ASP A 76 23.37 -5.19 9.18
N LEU A 77 22.10 -5.55 9.11
CA LEU A 77 20.97 -4.62 9.05
C LEU A 77 20.95 -3.65 10.25
N ARG A 78 21.13 -4.17 11.47
CA ARG A 78 21.19 -3.36 12.68
C ARG A 78 22.42 -2.45 12.71
N ILE A 79 23.59 -2.94 12.30
CA ILE A 79 24.81 -2.12 12.20
C ILE A 79 24.60 -0.97 11.21
N ALA A 80 23.99 -1.24 10.05
CA ALA A 80 23.67 -0.21 9.06
C ALA A 80 22.69 0.82 9.63
N ALA A 81 21.63 0.38 10.30
CA ALA A 81 20.65 1.25 10.94
C ALA A 81 21.28 2.18 11.98
N ASN A 82 22.18 1.66 12.83
CA ASN A 82 22.84 2.43 13.90
C ASN A 82 23.85 3.48 13.40
N LYS A 83 24.28 3.41 12.14
CA LYS A 83 25.12 4.44 11.51
C LYS A 83 24.31 5.65 11.05
N LEU A 84 22.99 5.52 10.98
CA LEU A 84 22.12 6.60 10.54
C LEU A 84 21.94 7.64 11.64
N VAL A 85 21.55 8.84 11.22
CA VAL A 85 21.34 9.96 12.13
C VAL A 85 20.14 9.74 13.04
N ASN A 86 20.23 10.27 14.25
CA ASN A 86 19.10 10.30 15.17
C ASN A 86 18.02 11.27 14.69
N ALA A 87 16.76 10.92 14.92
CA ALA A 87 15.61 11.75 14.62
C ALA A 87 14.66 11.80 15.81
N LYS A 88 14.29 12.99 16.32
CA LYS A 88 13.28 13.13 17.40
C LYS A 88 11.86 12.81 16.91
N THR A 89 11.60 13.07 15.63
CA THR A 89 10.30 12.83 15.00
C THR A 89 10.53 12.32 13.59
N ILE A 90 9.87 11.21 13.28
CA ILE A 90 9.94 10.51 12.01
C ILE A 90 8.56 10.65 11.36
N PHE A 91 8.55 10.97 10.06
CA PHE A 91 7.32 11.05 9.29
C PHE A 91 7.46 10.19 8.04
N THR A 92 6.53 9.27 7.84
CA THR A 92 6.49 8.36 6.68
C THR A 92 5.07 8.05 6.23
N ALA A 93 4.88 7.64 4.97
CA ALA A 93 3.60 7.12 4.49
C ALA A 93 3.66 5.65 4.03
N ASN A 94 4.85 5.11 3.75
CA ASN A 94 4.97 3.72 3.28
C ASN A 94 6.30 3.03 3.64
N ALA A 95 7.29 3.74 4.17
CA ALA A 95 8.63 3.16 4.35
C ALA A 95 8.64 2.03 5.38
N TYR A 96 7.70 2.06 6.33
CA TYR A 96 7.51 1.00 7.31
C TYR A 96 7.05 -0.33 6.68
N ILE A 97 6.60 -0.34 5.43
CA ILE A 97 6.10 -1.56 4.76
C ILE A 97 7.28 -2.33 4.14
N GLY A 98 8.00 -1.69 3.22
CA GLY A 98 8.94 -2.37 2.32
C GLY A 98 10.41 -2.02 2.49
N ASN A 99 10.78 -1.16 3.44
CA ASN A 99 12.18 -0.75 3.63
C ASN A 99 12.72 -1.31 4.95
N GLU A 100 13.51 -2.39 4.85
CA GLU A 100 14.10 -3.08 6.00
C GLU A 100 14.99 -2.18 6.86
N LEU A 101 15.85 -1.38 6.21
CA LEU A 101 16.75 -0.44 6.89
C LEU A 101 15.95 0.60 7.68
N PHE A 102 14.90 1.17 7.06
CA PHE A 102 14.00 2.10 7.71
C PHE A 102 13.26 1.46 8.88
N LYS A 103 12.75 0.23 8.74
CA LYS A 103 12.04 -0.47 9.81
C LYS A 103 12.92 -0.64 11.05
N VAL A 104 14.13 -1.16 10.88
CA VAL A 104 15.04 -1.37 12.02
C VAL A 104 15.51 -0.03 12.61
N TRP A 105 15.88 0.93 11.77
CA TRP A 105 16.27 2.27 12.24
C TRP A 105 15.14 2.95 13.01
N SER A 106 13.93 3.02 12.45
CA SER A 106 12.79 3.68 13.11
C SER A 106 12.40 3.00 14.41
N ALA A 107 12.49 1.67 14.51
CA ALA A 107 12.27 0.95 15.76
C ALA A 107 13.29 1.32 16.85
N GLU A 108 14.59 1.37 16.52
CA GLU A 108 15.64 1.80 17.47
C GLU A 108 15.47 3.27 17.88
N GLN A 109 15.07 4.13 16.95
CA GLN A 109 14.74 5.53 17.26
C GLN A 109 13.56 5.65 18.22
N VAL A 110 12.46 4.93 17.96
CA VAL A 110 11.26 4.93 18.82
C VAL A 110 11.58 4.36 20.20
N HIS A 111 12.35 3.28 20.27
CA HIS A 111 12.85 2.73 21.53
C HIS A 111 13.65 3.76 22.35
N SER A 112 14.36 4.66 21.66
CA SER A 112 15.11 5.77 22.26
C SER A 112 14.27 7.03 22.55
N GLY A 113 12.94 6.96 22.45
CA GLY A 113 12.01 8.06 22.75
C GLY A 113 11.63 8.96 21.57
N SER A 114 11.91 8.54 20.34
CA SER A 114 11.49 9.29 19.14
C SER A 114 10.03 9.00 18.80
N ARG A 115 9.36 9.94 18.13
CA ARG A 115 7.99 9.74 17.64
C ARG A 115 7.94 9.25 16.20
N LEU A 116 7.09 8.27 15.89
CA LEU A 116 6.88 7.76 14.53
C LEU A 116 5.49 8.14 14.01
N ILE A 117 5.41 9.20 13.20
CA ILE A 117 4.15 9.61 12.57
C ILE A 117 3.99 8.87 11.24
N ILE A 118 2.93 8.07 11.14
CA ILE A 118 2.56 7.38 9.90
C ILE A 118 1.38 8.10 9.26
N SER A 119 1.52 8.45 8.00
CA SER A 119 0.49 9.13 7.24
C SER A 119 -0.15 8.16 6.26
N SER A 120 -1.48 8.10 6.28
CA SER A 120 -2.26 7.25 5.40
C SER A 120 -1.88 7.47 3.94
N HIS A 121 -1.70 6.37 3.20
CA HIS A 121 -1.54 6.41 1.76
C HIS A 121 -2.76 7.05 1.04
N GLY A 122 -3.93 7.01 1.70
CA GLY A 122 -5.23 7.41 1.16
C GLY A 122 -5.80 6.40 0.15
N GLY A 123 -7.02 6.69 -0.33
CA GLY A 123 -7.64 5.98 -1.46
C GLY A 123 -8.53 4.78 -1.11
N ALA A 124 -8.85 4.55 0.17
CA ALA A 124 -9.81 3.53 0.58
C ALA A 124 -10.52 3.94 1.89
N PHE A 125 -11.68 3.33 2.15
CA PHE A 125 -12.26 3.29 3.49
C PHE A 125 -11.34 2.49 4.43
N TYR A 126 -11.50 2.68 5.73
CA TYR A 126 -10.78 1.85 6.69
C TYR A 126 -11.15 0.38 6.49
N PRO A 127 -10.16 -0.49 6.24
CA PRO A 127 -10.46 -1.87 5.86
C PRO A 127 -11.01 -2.64 7.05
N LEU A 128 -12.05 -3.45 6.82
CA LEU A 128 -12.62 -4.35 7.83
C LEU A 128 -11.56 -5.30 8.41
N TYR A 129 -10.70 -5.83 7.54
CA TYR A 129 -9.51 -6.61 7.89
C TYR A 129 -8.27 -5.82 7.48
N ASN A 130 -7.69 -5.14 8.46
CA ASN A 130 -6.39 -4.49 8.34
C ASN A 130 -5.27 -5.46 8.76
N TRP A 131 -4.01 -5.02 8.70
CA TRP A 131 -2.86 -5.84 9.08
C TRP A 131 -2.70 -5.96 10.61
N PHE A 132 -3.72 -6.48 11.30
CA PHE A 132 -3.75 -6.62 12.76
C PHE A 132 -3.47 -5.31 13.50
N ASN A 133 -4.00 -4.20 12.98
CA ASN A 133 -3.75 -2.83 13.45
C ASN A 133 -2.25 -2.49 13.53
N HIS A 134 -1.41 -3.03 12.63
CA HIS A 134 0.04 -2.86 12.72
C HIS A 134 0.47 -1.40 12.63
N GLU A 135 -0.14 -0.60 11.74
CA GLU A 135 0.17 0.82 11.58
C GLU A 135 -0.11 1.61 12.86
N GLU A 136 -1.26 1.35 13.48
CA GLU A 136 -1.69 1.96 14.73
C GLU A 136 -0.84 1.52 15.92
N LYS A 137 -0.35 0.26 15.92
CA LYS A 137 0.50 -0.28 16.98
C LYS A 137 1.92 0.28 16.99
N ILE A 138 2.45 0.68 15.84
CA ILE A 138 3.84 1.17 15.73
C ILE A 138 3.94 2.69 15.65
N GLY A 139 2.84 3.38 15.33
CA GLY A 139 2.81 4.82 15.09
C GLY A 139 2.35 5.65 16.29
N ASP A 140 2.83 6.89 16.35
CA ASP A 140 2.30 8.00 17.14
C ASP A 140 1.45 8.89 16.22
N PRO A 141 0.32 9.44 16.68
CA PRO A 141 -0.96 9.32 16.01
C PRO A 141 -0.92 9.35 14.48
N SER A 142 -1.50 8.32 13.87
CA SER A 142 -1.50 8.17 12.43
C SER A 142 -2.34 9.25 11.76
N ILE A 143 -1.80 9.87 10.71
CA ILE A 143 -2.50 10.94 9.98
C ILE A 143 -3.44 10.32 8.96
N VAL A 144 -4.72 10.69 9.04
CA VAL A 144 -5.75 10.31 8.07
C VAL A 144 -6.30 11.54 7.34
N TRP A 145 -6.77 11.34 6.11
CA TRP A 145 -7.31 12.43 5.28
C TRP A 145 -8.83 12.57 5.38
N GLY A 146 -9.50 11.49 5.79
CA GLY A 146 -10.95 11.38 5.93
C GLY A 146 -11.40 11.46 7.39
N LYS A 147 -12.49 10.76 7.71
CA LYS A 147 -12.94 10.56 9.09
C LYS A 147 -11.91 9.72 9.87
N GLU A 148 -11.66 10.07 11.12
CA GLU A 148 -10.91 9.23 12.07
C GLU A 148 -11.75 8.00 12.44
N TRP A 149 -11.09 6.84 12.52
CA TRP A 149 -11.74 5.57 12.83
C TRP A 149 -11.51 5.11 14.27
N ASP A 150 -10.46 5.64 14.92
CA ASP A 150 -10.11 5.39 16.31
C ASP A 150 -9.29 6.57 16.87
N ASP A 151 -9.07 6.59 18.19
CA ASP A 151 -8.41 7.69 18.91
C ASP A 151 -6.90 7.81 18.64
N SER A 152 -6.28 6.81 18.00
CA SER A 152 -4.88 6.86 17.57
C SER A 152 -4.69 7.62 16.25
N GLN A 153 -5.77 8.15 15.66
CA GLN A 153 -5.73 8.85 14.38
C GLN A 153 -5.91 10.36 14.54
N THR A 154 -5.26 11.12 13.66
CA THR A 154 -5.46 12.57 13.56
C THR A 154 -5.83 12.94 12.14
N ARG A 155 -6.98 13.58 11.97
CA ARG A 155 -7.45 14.07 10.67
C ARG A 155 -6.65 15.30 10.24
N MET A 156 -6.14 15.26 9.02
CA MET A 156 -5.53 16.41 8.35
C MET A 156 -6.16 16.65 6.96
N PRO A 157 -6.02 17.86 6.39
CA PRO A 157 -6.46 18.12 5.02
C PRO A 157 -5.79 17.17 4.02
N SER A 158 -6.56 16.69 3.03
CA SER A 158 -6.06 15.78 2.00
C SER A 158 -4.85 16.36 1.27
N ASN A 159 -3.75 15.60 1.26
CA ASN A 159 -2.50 16.01 0.61
C ASN A 159 -2.55 15.98 -0.93
N LYS A 160 -3.51 15.26 -1.52
CA LYS A 160 -3.65 15.08 -2.98
C LYS A 160 -4.92 15.71 -3.57
N ILE A 161 -5.92 15.99 -2.74
CA ILE A 161 -7.22 16.51 -3.17
C ILE A 161 -7.43 17.89 -2.56
N TYR A 162 -6.57 18.84 -2.94
CA TYR A 162 -6.64 20.24 -2.50
C TYR A 162 -7.06 21.19 -3.64
N PHE A 163 -7.19 20.68 -4.86
CA PHE A 163 -7.59 21.47 -6.02
C PHE A 163 -9.11 21.47 -6.19
N LYS A 164 -9.62 22.58 -6.73
CA LYS A 164 -11.00 22.66 -7.22
C LYS A 164 -11.00 22.34 -8.70
N VAL A 165 -11.82 21.38 -9.11
CA VAL A 165 -12.17 21.22 -10.53
C VAL A 165 -13.00 22.45 -10.91
N LYS A 166 -12.48 23.27 -11.82
CA LYS A 166 -13.13 24.53 -12.22
C LYS A 166 -14.14 24.31 -13.33
N ASP A 167 -13.73 23.56 -14.37
CA ASP A 167 -14.52 23.33 -15.56
C ASP A 167 -14.47 21.84 -15.91
N TYR A 168 -15.63 21.27 -16.27
CA TYR A 168 -15.74 19.93 -16.83
C TYR A 168 -16.79 19.95 -17.95
N ASP A 169 -16.56 19.15 -18.99
CA ASP A 169 -17.49 19.03 -20.11
C ASP A 169 -18.66 18.10 -19.72
N GLN A 170 -19.85 18.66 -19.55
CA GLN A 170 -21.05 17.91 -19.22
C GLN A 170 -21.51 16.97 -20.35
N GLY A 171 -21.12 17.25 -21.59
CA GLY A 171 -21.36 16.38 -22.75
C GLY A 171 -20.17 15.49 -23.10
N GLY A 172 -19.11 15.53 -22.28
CA GLY A 172 -17.85 14.88 -22.56
C GLY A 172 -17.92 13.35 -22.45
N ARG A 173 -16.88 12.69 -22.95
CA ARG A 173 -16.72 11.24 -22.77
C ARG A 173 -16.44 10.91 -21.31
N LEU A 174 -17.05 9.82 -20.83
CA LEU A 174 -16.86 9.32 -19.48
C LEU A 174 -15.85 8.17 -19.49
N LEU A 175 -14.88 8.19 -18.59
CA LEU A 175 -13.96 7.07 -18.39
C LEU A 175 -14.41 6.26 -17.18
N PHE A 176 -14.79 5.01 -17.41
CA PHE A 176 -15.05 4.04 -16.35
C PHE A 176 -13.80 3.20 -16.12
N VAL A 177 -13.17 3.33 -14.95
CA VAL A 177 -11.97 2.55 -14.61
C VAL A 177 -12.39 1.34 -13.79
N ASP A 178 -12.23 0.15 -14.38
CA ASP A 178 -12.58 -1.09 -13.69
C ASP A 178 -11.42 -1.61 -12.83
N TYR A 179 -11.78 -2.37 -11.80
CA TYR A 179 -10.84 -3.04 -10.91
C TYR A 179 -10.60 -4.48 -11.37
N GLU A 180 -9.33 -4.83 -11.53
CA GLU A 180 -8.90 -6.21 -11.73
C GLU A 180 -7.70 -6.54 -10.84
N THR A 181 -7.63 -7.78 -10.38
CA THR A 181 -6.50 -8.32 -9.61
C THR A 181 -6.20 -9.78 -9.98
N THR A 182 -5.20 -10.36 -9.34
CA THR A 182 -4.69 -11.72 -9.59
C THR A 182 -5.73 -12.80 -9.32
N ARG A 183 -5.62 -13.93 -10.03
CA ARG A 183 -6.46 -15.13 -9.81
C ARG A 183 -6.27 -15.76 -8.43
N TYR A 184 -5.05 -15.66 -7.90
CA TYR A 184 -4.69 -16.24 -6.62
C TYR A 184 -4.43 -15.14 -5.60
N GLY A 185 -4.90 -15.36 -4.37
CA GLY A 185 -4.60 -14.49 -3.25
C GLY A 185 -3.11 -14.56 -2.92
N PHE A 186 -2.48 -13.40 -2.78
CA PHE A 186 -1.05 -13.28 -2.45
C PHE A 186 -0.80 -12.62 -1.08
N ARG A 187 -1.85 -12.11 -0.44
CA ARG A 187 -1.81 -11.51 0.90
C ARG A 187 -3.21 -11.49 1.50
N CYS A 188 -3.31 -11.46 2.83
CA CYS A 188 -4.57 -11.23 3.53
C CYS A 188 -4.91 -9.74 3.50
N VAL A 189 -5.88 -9.35 2.67
CA VAL A 189 -6.34 -7.95 2.54
C VAL A 189 -7.82 -7.88 2.22
N SER A 190 -8.45 -6.78 2.64
CA SER A 190 -9.87 -6.47 2.36
C SER A 190 -10.06 -5.86 0.97
N VAL A 191 -9.68 -6.57 -0.08
CA VAL A 191 -9.99 -6.18 -1.48
C VAL A 191 -10.45 -7.39 -2.28
N PRO A 192 -11.28 -7.20 -3.33
CA PRO A 192 -11.68 -8.30 -4.20
C PRO A 192 -10.44 -9.01 -4.75
N MET A 193 -10.32 -10.32 -4.54
CA MET A 193 -9.21 -11.15 -5.00
C MET A 193 -9.73 -12.52 -5.42
N GLY A 194 -9.04 -13.14 -6.38
CA GLY A 194 -9.50 -14.39 -6.95
C GLY A 194 -10.90 -14.25 -7.55
N PRO A 195 -11.82 -15.21 -7.33
CA PRO A 195 -13.13 -15.21 -7.98
C PRO A 195 -13.99 -13.99 -7.63
N LEU A 196 -13.75 -13.31 -6.50
CA LEU A 196 -14.46 -12.09 -6.12
C LEU A 196 -14.29 -10.94 -7.13
N VAL A 197 -13.28 -11.00 -8.00
CA VAL A 197 -13.13 -10.05 -9.11
C VAL A 197 -14.31 -10.15 -10.08
N LEU A 198 -14.85 -11.35 -10.28
CA LEU A 198 -16.02 -11.54 -11.14
C LEU A 198 -17.29 -10.92 -10.53
N ASP A 199 -17.41 -10.90 -9.19
CA ASP A 199 -18.52 -10.23 -8.53
C ASP A 199 -18.46 -8.71 -8.76
N VAL A 200 -17.26 -8.12 -8.68
CA VAL A 200 -17.03 -6.71 -9.02
C VAL A 200 -17.39 -6.44 -10.48
N PHE A 201 -16.91 -7.27 -11.40
CA PHE A 201 -17.25 -7.17 -12.82
C PHE A 201 -18.77 -7.24 -13.05
N ASN A 202 -19.47 -8.17 -12.38
CA ASN A 202 -20.90 -8.33 -12.53
C ASN A 202 -21.68 -7.10 -12.03
N HIS A 203 -21.30 -6.54 -10.89
CA HIS A 203 -21.88 -5.28 -10.41
C HIS A 203 -21.61 -4.12 -11.36
N ASN A 204 -20.39 -4.00 -11.87
CA ASN A 204 -20.03 -2.96 -12.83
C ASN A 204 -20.79 -3.11 -14.15
N ASN A 205 -20.97 -4.35 -14.63
CA ASN A 205 -21.76 -4.66 -15.81
C ASN A 205 -23.24 -4.29 -15.61
N GLN A 206 -23.83 -4.61 -14.45
CA GLN A 206 -25.20 -4.22 -14.11
C GLN A 206 -25.35 -2.70 -14.08
N PHE A 207 -24.40 -2.00 -13.45
CA PHE A 207 -24.37 -0.55 -13.43
C PHE A 207 -24.33 0.04 -14.85
N LEU A 208 -23.40 -0.40 -15.69
CA LEU A 208 -23.28 0.08 -17.07
C LEU A 208 -24.53 -0.22 -17.92
N LYS A 209 -25.17 -1.39 -17.74
CA LYS A 209 -26.43 -1.74 -18.41
C LYS A 209 -27.63 -0.90 -17.96
N SER A 210 -27.55 -0.30 -16.77
CA SER A 210 -28.60 0.58 -16.24
C SER A 210 -28.50 2.03 -16.74
N LEU A 211 -27.41 2.39 -17.43
CA LEU A 211 -27.22 3.73 -17.97
C LEU A 211 -28.08 3.95 -19.22
N ASP A 212 -28.58 5.18 -19.38
CA ASP A 212 -29.27 5.58 -20.60
C ASP A 212 -28.38 5.41 -21.83
N GLN A 213 -29.01 5.12 -22.99
CA GLN A 213 -28.29 4.85 -24.23
C GLN A 213 -27.35 6.00 -24.64
N THR A 214 -27.75 7.24 -24.39
CA THR A 214 -26.95 8.43 -24.67
C THR A 214 -25.69 8.49 -23.80
N ILE A 215 -25.78 8.05 -22.54
CA ILE A 215 -24.67 8.04 -21.59
C ILE A 215 -23.71 6.90 -21.92
N ILE A 216 -24.20 5.67 -22.06
CA ILE A 216 -23.33 4.49 -22.32
C ILE A 216 -22.55 4.63 -23.64
N ASN A 217 -23.13 5.28 -24.66
CA ASN A 217 -22.44 5.58 -25.93
C ASN A 217 -21.20 6.48 -25.73
N ASN A 218 -21.21 7.31 -24.69
CA ASN A 218 -20.12 8.21 -24.31
C ASN A 218 -19.17 7.63 -23.26
N VAL A 219 -19.49 6.47 -22.68
CA VAL A 219 -18.61 5.77 -21.73
C VAL A 219 -17.51 5.03 -22.47
N ARG A 220 -16.29 5.08 -21.94
CA ARG A 220 -15.20 4.18 -22.29
C ARG A 220 -14.71 3.46 -21.04
N VAL A 221 -14.69 2.14 -21.08
CA VAL A 221 -14.19 1.30 -20.00
C VAL A 221 -12.69 1.10 -20.15
N ARG A 222 -11.97 1.21 -19.04
CA ARG A 222 -10.56 0.85 -18.93
C ARG A 222 -10.44 -0.26 -17.89
N PRO A 223 -10.33 -1.51 -18.33
CA PRO A 223 -9.99 -2.61 -17.46
C PRO A 223 -8.55 -2.49 -16.97
N LYS A 224 -8.30 -2.85 -15.71
CA LYS A 224 -6.94 -2.81 -15.16
C LYS A 224 -6.12 -3.97 -15.74
N SER A 225 -4.91 -3.67 -16.20
CA SER A 225 -4.10 -4.49 -17.12
C SER A 225 -3.49 -5.79 -16.57
N LEU A 226 -4.07 -6.42 -15.55
CA LEU A 226 -3.55 -7.71 -15.07
C LEU A 226 -3.98 -8.88 -15.95
N GLY A 227 -5.06 -8.73 -16.73
CA GLY A 227 -5.53 -9.72 -17.72
C GLY A 227 -5.84 -11.11 -17.14
N SER A 228 -5.93 -11.21 -15.82
CA SER A 228 -6.17 -12.44 -15.09
C SER A 228 -7.59 -12.94 -15.29
N TRP A 229 -8.56 -12.07 -15.51
CA TRP A 229 -9.98 -12.40 -15.57
C TRP A 229 -10.64 -12.05 -16.89
N GLU A 230 -9.84 -11.66 -17.89
CA GLU A 230 -10.30 -11.34 -19.25
C GLU A 230 -11.42 -10.28 -19.25
N THR A 231 -11.40 -9.36 -18.28
CA THR A 231 -12.45 -8.34 -18.09
C THR A 231 -12.66 -7.50 -19.35
N GLU A 232 -11.59 -7.19 -20.09
CA GLU A 232 -11.68 -6.52 -21.39
C GLU A 232 -12.56 -7.28 -22.38
N LEU A 233 -12.30 -8.59 -22.58
CA LEU A 233 -13.10 -9.42 -23.48
C LEU A 233 -14.56 -9.44 -23.04
N ARG A 234 -14.81 -9.59 -21.73
CA ARG A 234 -16.18 -9.60 -21.18
C ARG A 234 -16.92 -8.28 -21.41
N TYR A 235 -16.25 -7.13 -21.36
CA TYR A 235 -16.87 -5.84 -21.70
C TYR A 235 -17.14 -5.74 -23.20
N LYS A 236 -16.23 -6.22 -24.05
CA LYS A 236 -16.45 -6.27 -25.51
C LYS A 236 -17.64 -7.15 -25.86
N ASP A 237 -17.78 -8.29 -25.21
CA ASP A 237 -18.92 -9.19 -25.41
C ASP A 237 -20.25 -8.53 -25.00
N ASN A 238 -20.25 -7.72 -23.93
CA ASN A 238 -21.46 -7.08 -23.42
C ASN A 238 -21.84 -5.77 -24.14
N PHE A 239 -20.86 -4.98 -24.61
CA PHE A 239 -21.08 -3.61 -25.10
C PHE A 239 -20.43 -3.30 -26.46
N GLY A 240 -19.75 -4.28 -27.07
CA GLY A 240 -19.01 -4.14 -28.32
C GLY A 240 -17.61 -3.55 -28.16
N GLU A 241 -16.78 -3.69 -29.20
CA GLU A 241 -15.36 -3.27 -29.22
C GLU A 241 -15.14 -1.79 -28.88
N ASN A 242 -16.10 -0.94 -29.23
CA ASN A 242 -15.99 0.51 -29.06
C ASN A 242 -16.07 0.97 -27.60
N ILE A 243 -16.48 0.09 -26.67
CA ILE A 243 -16.55 0.43 -25.25
C ILE A 243 -15.15 0.58 -24.64
N ILE A 244 -14.12 -0.07 -25.18
CA ILE A 244 -12.80 -0.07 -24.56
C ILE A 244 -12.05 1.24 -24.85
N SER A 245 -11.46 1.82 -23.80
CA SER A 245 -10.62 3.01 -23.90
C SER A 245 -9.31 2.67 -24.63
N LYS A 246 -9.05 3.36 -25.75
CA LYS A 246 -7.80 3.22 -26.52
C LYS A 246 -6.64 4.07 -25.99
N VAL A 247 -6.91 4.90 -24.97
CA VAL A 247 -5.92 5.84 -24.44
C VAL A 247 -5.13 5.17 -23.31
N PRO A 248 -3.78 5.22 -23.31
CA PRO A 248 -2.96 4.52 -22.33
C PRO A 248 -2.97 5.16 -20.93
N THR A 249 -3.33 6.43 -20.79
CA THR A 249 -3.23 7.20 -19.52
C THR A 249 -4.50 8.01 -19.20
N ILE A 250 -4.65 8.44 -17.94
CA ILE A 250 -5.72 9.40 -17.49
C ILE A 250 -5.28 10.87 -17.73
N LEU A 251 -4.09 11.09 -18.31
CA LEU A 251 -3.50 12.39 -18.60
C LEU A 251 -2.80 12.34 -19.94
#